data_AF-A0A1A9WJ66-F1
#
_entry.id   AF-A0A1A9WJ66-F1
#
_cell.length_a   1.000
_cell.length_b   1.000
_cell.length_c   1.000
_cell.angle_alpha   90.00
_cell.angle_beta   90.00
_cell.angle_gamma   90.00
#
_symmetry.space_group_name_H-M   'P 1'
#
loop_
_entity.id
_entity.type
_entity.pdbx_description
1 polymer ?
#
loop_
_entity_poly.entity_id
_entity_poly.type
_entity_poly.pdbx_seq_one_letter_code
_entity_poly.pdbx_strand_id
1 'polypeptide(L)'
;MSWGDALYYLTIGNPISQALVTTTSAVLKGSGIKPKQQSLPLPPPPKPLKLWEIAGVGYDFVRLAGLSGAAAVIMGAYGKHSLTNIDDPTIKMEAKSIFDTANRFHFLHSIVLLTMPLARRPVLTGSLMAAGTLLFSGPMYYRALTGDKTYVQVATFGGFCLIAAWISLIF
;
A
#
# COMPACT_ATOMS: atom_id res chain seq x y z
N MET A 1 9.17 -18.56 -3.52
CA MET A 1 9.12 -20.01 -3.25
C MET A 1 10.00 -20.28 -2.05
N SER A 2 9.42 -20.80 -0.97
CA SER A 2 10.19 -21.22 0.20
C SER A 2 10.97 -22.49 -0.13
N TRP A 3 12.12 -22.71 0.51
CA TRP A 3 12.90 -23.95 0.38
C TRP A 3 12.05 -25.21 0.68
N GLY A 4 11.05 -25.09 1.55
CA GLY A 4 10.10 -26.17 1.83
C GLY A 4 9.19 -26.53 0.64
N ASP A 5 8.76 -25.52 -0.13
CA ASP A 5 7.89 -25.73 -1.30
C ASP A 5 8.67 -26.41 -2.43
N ALA A 6 9.95 -26.06 -2.59
CA ALA A 6 10.84 -26.66 -3.57
C ALA A 6 11.14 -28.13 -3.27
N LEU A 7 11.41 -28.46 -2.00
CA LEU A 7 11.59 -29.84 -1.56
C LEU A 7 10.32 -30.66 -1.74
N TYR A 8 9.15 -30.11 -1.38
CA TYR A 8 7.86 -30.78 -1.58
C TYR A 8 7.59 -31.11 -3.06
N TYR A 9 7.86 -30.17 -3.96
CA TYR A 9 7.72 -30.39 -5.40
C TYR A 9 8.68 -31.46 -5.92
N LEU A 10 9.93 -31.45 -5.45
CA LEU A 10 10.95 -32.41 -5.87
C LEU A 10 10.67 -33.82 -5.36
N THR A 11 10.12 -33.96 -4.15
CA THR A 11 9.89 -35.28 -3.54
C THR A 11 8.54 -35.90 -3.87
N ILE A 12 7.47 -35.10 -3.99
CA ILE A 12 6.07 -35.60 -4.07
C ILE A 12 5.27 -34.92 -5.19
N GLY A 13 5.57 -33.65 -5.51
CA GLY A 13 4.83 -32.90 -6.54
C GLY A 13 5.20 -33.28 -7.97
N ASN A 14 6.27 -34.04 -8.19
CA ASN A 14 6.73 -34.43 -9.53
C ASN A 14 5.80 -35.51 -10.12
N PRO A 15 5.30 -35.35 -11.37
CA PRO A 15 4.47 -36.35 -12.05
C PRO A 15 5.10 -37.74 -12.11
N ILE A 16 6.44 -37.84 -12.10
CA ILE A 16 7.18 -39.12 -12.07
C ILE A 16 6.96 -39.84 -10.73
N SER A 17 6.93 -39.13 -9.60
CA SER A 17 6.71 -39.72 -8.27
C SER A 17 5.27 -40.23 -8.12
N GLN A 18 4.30 -39.47 -8.65
CA GLN A 18 2.89 -39.85 -8.65
C GLN A 18 2.63 -41.06 -9.55
N ALA A 19 3.29 -41.14 -10.70
CA ALA A 19 3.27 -42.31 -11.58
C ALA A 19 3.88 -43.55 -10.90
N LEU A 20 5.03 -43.41 -10.25
CA LEU A 20 5.66 -44.52 -9.49
C LEU A 20 4.77 -45.02 -8.35
N VAL A 21 4.13 -44.12 -7.59
CA VAL A 21 3.21 -44.48 -6.49
C VAL A 21 1.95 -45.17 -7.02
N THR A 22 1.39 -44.69 -8.13
CA THR A 22 0.21 -45.31 -8.74
C THR A 22 0.54 -46.68 -9.34
N THR A 23 1.66 -46.83 -10.05
CA THR A 23 2.10 -48.13 -10.58
C THR A 23 2.40 -49.15 -9.48
N THR A 24 3.12 -48.75 -8.42
CA THR A 24 3.45 -49.66 -7.31
C THR A 24 2.20 -50.06 -6.52
N SER A 25 1.27 -49.14 -6.27
CA SER A 25 0.01 -49.46 -5.58
C SER A 25 -0.92 -50.38 -6.40
N ALA A 26 -0.87 -50.31 -7.74
CA ALA A 26 -1.62 -51.21 -8.62
C ALA A 26 -1.05 -52.64 -8.62
N VAL A 27 0.28 -52.79 -8.67
CA VAL A 27 0.97 -54.09 -8.58
C VAL A 27 0.76 -54.75 -7.21
N LEU A 28 0.82 -53.96 -6.13
CA LEU A 28 0.56 -54.44 -4.77
C LEU A 28 -0.89 -54.90 -4.57
N LYS A 29 -1.88 -54.20 -5.14
CA LYS A 29 -3.29 -54.64 -5.13
C LYS A 29 -3.53 -55.93 -5.90
N GLY A 30 -2.79 -56.16 -6.99
CA GLY A 30 -2.83 -57.42 -7.75
C GLY A 30 -2.26 -58.63 -7.01
N SER A 31 -1.42 -58.39 -5.99
CA SER A 31 -0.70 -59.45 -5.25
C SER A 31 -1.39 -59.84 -3.93
N GLY A 32 -2.60 -59.35 -3.66
CA GLY A 32 -3.39 -59.71 -2.46
C GLY A 32 -2.86 -59.15 -1.12
N ILE A 33 -1.76 -58.40 -1.13
CA ILE A 33 -1.21 -57.73 0.06
C ILE A 33 -1.93 -56.39 0.22
N LYS A 34 -2.78 -56.26 1.25
CA LYS A 34 -3.38 -54.96 1.61
C LYS A 34 -2.29 -54.08 2.25
N PRO A 35 -1.87 -52.96 1.62
CA PRO A 35 -0.89 -52.08 2.25
C PRO A 35 -1.51 -51.47 3.50
N LYS A 36 -0.78 -51.51 4.61
CA LYS A 36 -1.12 -50.73 5.82
C LYS A 36 -1.05 -49.26 5.42
N GLN A 37 -2.20 -48.64 5.19
CA GLN A 37 -2.30 -47.24 4.80
C GLN A 37 -1.78 -46.40 5.96
N GLN A 38 -0.51 -46.02 5.90
CA GLN A 38 0.09 -45.08 6.83
C GLN A 38 -0.56 -43.74 6.53
N SER A 39 -1.59 -43.38 7.31
CA SER A 39 -2.17 -42.05 7.30
C SER A 39 -1.08 -41.09 7.76
N LEU A 40 -0.29 -40.56 6.82
CA LEU A 40 0.57 -39.43 7.08
C LEU A 40 -0.32 -38.31 7.65
N PRO A 41 0.07 -37.66 8.76
CA PRO A 41 -0.69 -36.54 9.29
C PRO A 41 -0.90 -35.55 8.15
N LEU A 42 -2.16 -35.19 7.90
CA LEU A 42 -2.46 -34.11 6.96
C LEU A 42 -1.61 -32.90 7.37
N PRO A 43 -0.95 -32.21 6.43
CA PRO A 43 -0.29 -30.96 6.77
C PRO A 43 -1.33 -30.07 7.46
N PRO A 44 -0.94 -29.38 8.55
CA PRO A 44 -1.87 -28.49 9.25
C PRO A 44 -2.45 -27.52 8.22
N PRO A 45 -3.76 -27.20 8.31
CA PRO A 45 -4.39 -26.28 7.37
C PRO A 45 -3.58 -24.98 7.34
N PRO A 46 -3.39 -24.36 6.15
CA PRO A 46 -2.66 -23.11 6.06
C PRO A 46 -3.27 -22.11 7.04
N LYS A 47 -2.43 -21.57 7.93
CA LYS A 47 -2.89 -20.56 8.89
C LYS A 47 -3.47 -19.38 8.07
N PRO A 48 -4.67 -18.88 8.41
CA PRO A 48 -5.19 -17.69 7.74
C PRO A 48 -4.19 -16.55 7.99
N LEU A 49 -3.61 -16.03 6.91
CA LEU A 49 -2.70 -14.90 6.99
C LEU A 49 -3.48 -13.71 7.53
N LYS A 50 -2.95 -13.06 8.57
CA LYS A 50 -3.60 -11.89 9.14
C LYS A 50 -3.45 -10.72 8.16
N LEU A 51 -4.45 -9.85 8.07
CA LEU A 51 -4.43 -8.71 7.11
C LEU A 51 -3.20 -7.81 7.31
N TRP A 52 -2.75 -7.62 8.55
CA TRP A 52 -1.54 -6.86 8.84
C TRP A 52 -0.24 -7.59 8.49
N GLU A 53 -0.26 -8.92 8.43
CA GLU A 53 0.86 -9.70 7.89
C GLU A 53 0.92 -9.51 6.37
N ILE A 54 -0.21 -9.44 5.67
CA ILE A 54 -0.26 -9.18 4.22
C ILE A 54 0.15 -7.73 3.91
N ALA A 55 -0.43 -6.76 4.63
CA ALA A 55 -0.18 -5.34 4.41
C ALA A 55 1.18 -4.87 4.94
N GLY A 56 1.80 -5.61 5.86
CA GLY A 56 3.07 -5.29 6.50
C GLY A 56 4.29 -6.00 5.91
N VAL A 57 4.12 -6.89 4.92
CA VAL A 57 5.25 -7.57 4.27
C VAL A 57 5.95 -6.58 3.32
N GLY A 58 7.06 -6.01 3.81
CA GLY A 58 8.10 -5.40 2.98
C GLY A 58 8.14 -3.87 2.96
N TYR A 59 7.08 -3.15 3.33
CA TYR A 59 7.02 -1.69 3.16
C TYR A 59 6.26 -0.94 4.26
N ASP A 60 6.89 0.07 4.87
CA ASP A 60 6.31 0.92 5.93
C ASP A 60 5.27 1.95 5.42
N PHE A 61 4.60 1.72 4.29
CA PHE A 61 3.65 2.66 3.70
C PHE A 61 2.44 2.94 4.61
N VAL A 62 1.97 1.93 5.37
CA VAL A 62 0.89 2.11 6.34
C VAL A 62 1.29 3.09 7.44
N ARG A 63 2.55 3.05 7.88
CA ARG A 63 3.07 3.99 8.89
C ARG A 63 3.18 5.40 8.32
N LEU A 64 3.69 5.53 7.09
CA LEU A 64 3.75 6.81 6.37
C LEU A 64 2.34 7.40 6.15
N ALA A 65 1.36 6.57 5.79
CA ALA A 65 -0.03 6.98 5.65
C ALA A 65 -0.62 7.47 6.98
N GLY A 66 -0.32 6.77 8.09
CA GLY A 66 -0.71 7.20 9.43
C GLY A 66 -0.09 8.55 9.82
N LEU A 67 1.20 8.75 9.58
CA LEU A 67 1.90 10.02 9.84
C LEU A 67 1.35 11.16 8.98
N SER A 68 1.16 10.91 7.69
CA SER A 68 0.61 11.86 6.72
C SER A 68 -0.83 12.24 7.08
N GLY A 69 -1.67 11.26 7.41
CA GLY A 69 -3.04 11.50 7.87
C GLY A 69 -3.10 12.30 9.17
N ALA A 70 -2.25 11.99 10.15
CA ALA A 70 -2.14 12.76 11.38
C ALA A 70 -1.72 14.23 11.11
N ALA A 71 -0.73 14.43 10.23
CA ALA A 71 -0.33 15.77 9.80
C ALA A 71 -1.49 16.52 9.10
N ALA A 72 -2.25 15.85 8.25
CA ALA A 72 -3.43 16.44 7.60
C ALA A 72 -4.51 16.86 8.61
N VAL A 73 -4.76 16.07 9.66
CA VAL A 73 -5.69 16.43 10.76
C VAL A 73 -5.20 17.68 11.47
N ILE A 74 -3.92 17.71 11.86
CA ILE A 74 -3.30 18.85 12.57
C ILE A 74 -3.40 20.11 11.71
N MET A 75 -3.03 20.02 10.43
CA MET A 75 -3.11 21.14 9.50
C MET A 75 -4.56 21.61 9.30
N GLY A 76 -5.52 20.70 9.16
CA GLY A 76 -6.94 21.05 9.06
C GLY A 76 -7.45 21.82 10.28
N ALA A 77 -7.08 21.39 11.48
CA ALA A 77 -7.41 22.11 12.71
C ALA A 77 -6.71 23.48 12.77
N TYR A 78 -5.41 23.52 12.45
CA TYR A 78 -4.62 24.74 12.44
C TYR A 78 -5.17 25.79 11.47
N GLY A 79 -5.54 25.39 10.26
CA GLY A 79 -6.05 26.30 9.23
C GLY A 79 -7.31 27.02 9.68
N LYS A 80 -8.24 26.33 10.35
CA LYS A 80 -9.47 26.93 10.85
C LYS A 80 -9.20 28.08 11.84
N HIS A 81 -8.19 27.94 12.69
CA HIS A 81 -7.82 28.96 13.66
C HIS A 81 -6.91 30.04 13.07
N SER A 82 -5.82 29.66 12.39
CA SER A 82 -4.80 30.60 11.90
C SER A 82 -5.34 31.54 10.82
N LEU A 83 -6.20 31.07 9.92
CA LEU A 83 -6.77 31.90 8.85
C LEU A 83 -7.86 32.87 9.34
N THR A 84 -8.27 32.78 10.60
CA THR A 84 -9.28 33.69 11.16
C THR A 84 -8.70 35.08 11.45
N ASN A 85 -7.39 35.17 11.70
CA ASN A 85 -6.67 36.40 12.05
C ASN A 85 -6.34 37.30 10.85
N ILE A 86 -6.76 36.94 9.63
CA ILE A 86 -6.60 37.78 8.45
C ILE A 86 -7.72 38.83 8.45
N ASP A 87 -7.33 40.11 8.46
CA ASP A 87 -8.27 41.24 8.52
C ASP A 87 -8.96 41.51 7.19
N ASP A 88 -8.24 41.36 6.07
CA ASP A 88 -8.81 41.55 4.73
C ASP A 88 -9.72 40.37 4.34
N PRO A 89 -11.04 40.59 4.14
CA PRO A 89 -11.98 39.52 3.83
C PRO A 89 -11.70 38.85 2.47
N THR A 90 -11.13 39.57 1.50
CA THR A 90 -10.85 39.02 0.17
C THR A 90 -9.66 38.06 0.22
N ILE A 91 -8.56 38.49 0.86
CA ILE A 91 -7.36 37.68 1.07
C ILE A 91 -7.70 36.46 1.94
N LYS A 92 -8.51 36.65 2.98
CA LYS A 92 -8.97 35.57 3.85
C LYS A 92 -9.74 34.49 3.08
N MET A 93 -10.61 34.90 2.16
CA MET A 93 -11.39 33.96 1.36
C MET A 93 -10.50 33.17 0.38
N GLU A 94 -9.56 33.84 -0.30
CA GLU A 94 -8.59 33.16 -1.17
C GLU A 94 -7.72 32.18 -0.38
N ALA A 95 -7.15 32.64 0.74
CA ALA A 95 -6.28 31.85 1.59
C ALA A 95 -7.00 30.61 2.15
N LYS A 96 -8.26 30.74 2.58
CA LYS A 96 -9.08 29.60 3.02
C LYS A 96 -9.32 28.60 1.90
N SER A 97 -9.66 29.08 0.70
CA SER A 97 -9.90 28.22 -0.47
C SER A 97 -8.65 27.40 -0.85
N ILE A 98 -7.48 28.05 -0.84
CA ILE A 98 -6.19 27.40 -1.10
C ILE A 98 -5.88 26.37 -0.01
N PHE A 99 -6.04 26.76 1.26
CA PHE A 99 -5.77 25.88 2.40
C PHE A 99 -6.67 24.65 2.39
N ASP A 100 -7.97 24.83 2.16
CA ASP A 100 -8.94 23.74 2.10
C ASP A 100 -8.63 22.79 0.93
N THR A 101 -8.22 23.33 -0.22
CA THR A 101 -7.79 22.52 -1.36
C THR A 101 -6.54 21.71 -1.01
N ALA A 102 -5.52 22.34 -0.42
CA ALA A 102 -4.30 21.68 0.01
C ALA A 102 -4.59 20.55 1.02
N ASN A 103 -5.49 20.81 1.96
CA ASN A 103 -5.88 19.87 3.00
C ASN A 103 -6.68 18.68 2.47
N ARG A 104 -7.61 18.93 1.55
CA ARG A 104 -8.37 17.88 0.87
C ARG A 104 -7.44 16.95 0.10
N PHE A 105 -6.50 17.49 -0.66
CA PHE A 105 -5.50 16.70 -1.37
C PHE A 105 -4.60 15.93 -0.40
N HIS A 106 -4.15 16.55 0.70
CA HIS A 106 -3.33 15.87 1.71
C HIS A 106 -4.05 14.66 2.31
N PHE A 107 -5.31 14.82 2.72
CA PHE A 107 -6.12 13.74 3.28
C PHE A 107 -6.39 12.62 2.27
N LEU A 108 -6.86 12.97 1.07
CA LEU A 108 -7.20 11.98 0.05
C LEU A 108 -6.00 11.11 -0.31
N HIS A 109 -4.83 11.72 -0.53
CA HIS A 109 -3.63 10.98 -0.88
C HIS A 109 -3.02 10.24 0.32
N SER A 110 -3.27 10.66 1.56
CA SER A 110 -2.93 9.88 2.76
C SER A 110 -3.76 8.60 2.86
N ILE A 111 -5.06 8.67 2.54
CA ILE A 111 -5.93 7.49 2.48
C ILE A 111 -5.50 6.55 1.36
N VAL A 112 -5.14 7.09 0.20
CA VAL A 112 -4.59 6.28 -0.90
C VAL A 112 -3.26 5.65 -0.49
N LEU A 113 -2.39 6.37 0.22
CA LEU A 113 -1.14 5.83 0.74
C LEU A 113 -1.35 4.60 1.65
N LEU A 114 -2.48 4.55 2.38
CA LEU A 114 -2.87 3.42 3.22
C LEU A 114 -3.13 2.15 2.39
N THR A 115 -3.64 2.30 1.16
CA THR A 115 -3.95 1.18 0.27
C THR A 115 -2.76 0.72 -0.57
N MET A 116 -1.60 1.39 -0.47
CA MET A 116 -0.41 1.07 -1.27
C MET A 116 0.09 -0.36 -1.17
N PRO A 117 0.02 -1.07 -0.02
CA PRO A 117 0.42 -2.48 0.02
C PRO A 117 -0.36 -3.39 -0.93
N LEU A 118 -1.53 -2.96 -1.41
CA LEU A 118 -2.34 -3.72 -2.38
C LEU A 118 -1.93 -3.44 -3.84
N ALA A 119 -1.09 -2.45 -4.10
CA ALA A 119 -0.66 -2.10 -5.45
C ALA A 119 0.34 -3.14 -5.99
N ARG A 120 0.37 -3.31 -7.32
CA ARG A 120 1.30 -4.24 -8.00
C ARG A 120 2.76 -3.81 -7.86
N ARG A 121 3.03 -2.51 -7.76
CA ARG A 121 4.36 -1.92 -7.56
C ARG A 121 4.34 -0.93 -6.39
N PRO A 122 4.23 -1.41 -5.14
CA PRO A 122 3.95 -0.57 -3.97
C PRO A 122 5.05 0.47 -3.73
N VAL A 123 6.32 0.16 -4.00
CA VAL A 123 7.45 1.10 -3.83
C VAL A 123 7.35 2.29 -4.75
N LEU A 124 7.09 2.03 -6.04
CA LEU A 124 7.04 3.08 -7.04
C LEU A 124 5.81 3.96 -6.78
N THR A 125 4.62 3.36 -6.74
CA THR A 125 3.38 4.11 -6.52
C THR A 125 3.38 4.83 -5.17
N GLY A 126 3.80 4.16 -4.10
CA GLY A 126 3.83 4.72 -2.75
C GLY A 126 4.84 5.86 -2.61
N SER A 127 6.01 5.76 -3.24
CA SER A 127 7.00 6.85 -3.20
C SER A 127 6.55 8.08 -4.00
N LEU A 128 5.99 7.89 -5.21
CA LEU A 128 5.40 8.99 -5.97
C LEU A 128 4.21 9.62 -5.23
N MET A 129 3.38 8.81 -4.57
CA MET A 129 2.23 9.27 -3.81
C MET A 129 2.65 10.12 -2.60
N ALA A 130 3.60 9.62 -1.80
CA ALA A 130 4.11 10.35 -0.64
C ALA A 130 4.84 11.64 -1.05
N ALA A 131 5.74 11.57 -2.02
CA ALA A 131 6.48 12.72 -2.51
C ALA A 131 5.55 13.76 -3.15
N GLY A 132 4.62 13.32 -3.99
CA GLY A 132 3.63 14.19 -4.62
C GLY A 132 2.73 14.91 -3.61
N THR A 133 2.31 14.20 -2.55
CA THR A 133 1.49 14.79 -1.47
C THR A 133 2.25 15.88 -0.74
N LEU A 134 3.51 15.63 -0.36
CA LEU A 134 4.35 16.62 0.33
C LEU A 134 4.64 17.84 -0.56
N LEU A 135 5.02 17.60 -1.82
CA LEU A 135 5.36 18.67 -2.77
C LEU A 135 4.14 19.48 -3.22
N PHE A 136 2.94 18.89 -3.24
CA PHE A 136 1.71 19.61 -3.55
C PHE A 136 1.16 20.36 -2.33
N SER A 137 0.90 19.65 -1.24
CA SER A 137 0.21 20.22 -0.07
C SER A 137 1.10 21.14 0.75
N GLY A 138 2.40 20.85 0.89
CA GLY A 138 3.34 21.67 1.68
C GLY A 138 3.42 23.13 1.19
N PRO A 139 3.82 23.37 -0.07
CA PRO A 139 3.86 24.71 -0.64
C PRO A 139 2.51 25.43 -0.66
N MET A 140 1.41 24.69 -0.85
CA MET A 140 0.07 25.28 -0.84
C MET A 140 -0.37 25.73 0.55
N TYR A 141 -0.02 24.98 1.61
CA TYR A 141 -0.21 25.46 2.98
C TYR A 141 0.65 26.69 3.27
N TYR A 142 1.90 26.70 2.83
CA TYR A 142 2.79 27.85 3.00
C TYR A 142 2.22 29.10 2.31
N ARG A 143 1.74 28.97 1.06
CA ARG A 143 1.08 30.06 0.33
C ARG A 143 -0.17 30.53 1.05
N ALA A 144 -1.00 29.63 1.57
CA ALA A 144 -2.22 30.01 2.27
C ALA A 144 -1.95 30.79 3.57
N LEU A 145 -0.83 30.51 4.26
CA LEU A 145 -0.47 31.18 5.51
C LEU A 145 0.31 32.49 5.29
N THR A 146 1.21 32.52 4.29
CA THR A 146 2.14 33.64 4.08
C THR A 146 1.68 34.58 2.96
N GLY A 147 0.78 34.13 2.07
CA GLY A 147 0.40 34.84 0.84
C GLY A 147 1.46 34.80 -0.27
N ASP A 148 2.66 34.29 0.02
CA ASP A 148 3.77 34.20 -0.91
C ASP A 148 3.55 33.13 -1.99
N LYS A 149 3.78 33.51 -3.25
CA LYS A 149 3.56 32.69 -4.45
C LYS A 149 4.84 32.04 -4.98
N THR A 150 5.97 32.25 -4.33
CA THR A 150 7.29 31.77 -4.79
C THR A 150 7.32 30.25 -5.01
N TYR A 151 6.69 29.49 -4.14
CA TYR A 151 6.74 28.01 -4.19
C TYR A 151 5.61 27.36 -5.00
N VAL A 152 4.81 28.14 -5.74
CA VAL A 152 3.69 27.60 -6.54
C VAL A 152 4.17 26.63 -7.62
N GLN A 153 5.33 26.86 -8.21
CA GLN A 153 5.90 25.95 -9.21
C GLN A 153 6.19 24.55 -8.63
N VAL A 154 6.63 24.48 -7.37
CA VAL A 154 6.87 23.22 -6.67
C VAL A 154 5.56 22.44 -6.49
N ALA A 155 4.47 23.13 -6.17
CA ALA A 155 3.15 22.51 -6.08
C ALA A 155 2.71 21.89 -7.42
N THR A 156 3.00 22.55 -8.54
CA THR A 156 2.71 22.01 -9.87
C THR A 156 3.48 20.71 -10.15
N PHE A 157 4.77 20.65 -9.81
CA PHE A 157 5.55 19.42 -9.91
C PHE A 157 4.98 18.32 -9.00
N GLY A 158 4.56 18.66 -7.77
CA GLY A 158 3.86 17.74 -6.89
C GLY A 158 2.58 17.18 -7.52
N GLY A 159 1.80 18.03 -8.20
CA GLY A 159 0.62 17.62 -8.96
C GLY A 159 0.93 16.61 -10.07
N PHE A 160 2.01 16.83 -10.84
CA PHE A 160 2.45 15.86 -11.84
C PHE A 160 2.91 14.53 -11.22
N CYS A 161 3.59 14.57 -10.08
CA CYS A 161 3.94 13.36 -9.33
C CYS A 161 2.69 12.59 -8.87
N LEU A 162 1.65 13.28 -8.40
CA LEU A 162 0.38 12.66 -8.01
C LEU A 162 -0.31 12.03 -9.22
N ILE A 163 -0.36 12.71 -10.36
CA ILE A 163 -0.92 12.14 -11.61
C ILE A 163 -0.15 10.87 -12.01
N ALA A 164 1.19 10.92 -12.00
CA ALA A 164 2.01 9.76 -12.31
C ALA A 164 1.82 8.62 -11.30
N ALA A 165 1.61 8.92 -10.01
CA ALA A 165 1.27 7.93 -9.00
C ALA A 165 -0.05 7.21 -9.35
N TRP A 166 -1.11 7.97 -9.68
CA TRP A 166 -2.39 7.39 -10.09
C TRP A 166 -2.28 6.56 -11.37
N ILE A 167 -1.53 7.02 -12.37
CA ILE A 167 -1.30 6.24 -13.61
C ILE A 167 -0.51 4.97 -13.32
N SER A 168 0.45 5.01 -12.39
CA SER A 168 1.25 3.83 -12.04
C SER A 168 0.44 2.68 -11.44
N LEU A 169 -0.77 2.95 -10.90
CA LEU A 169 -1.67 1.92 -10.41
C LEU A 169 -2.25 1.02 -11.52
N ILE A 170 -2.19 1.46 -12.79
CA ILE A 170 -2.70 0.70 -13.93
C ILE A 170 -1.80 -0.51 -14.27
N PHE A 171 -0.52 -0.48 -13.88
CA PHE A 171 0.53 -1.41 -14.35
C PHE A 171 1.18 -2.24 -13.23
#